data_AF-A0A081HVM0-F1
#
_entry.id   AF-A0A081HVM0-F1
#
_cell.length_a   1.000
_cell.length_b   1.000
_cell.length_c   1.000
_cell.angle_alpha   90.00
_cell.angle_beta   90.00
_cell.angle_gamma   90.00
#
_symmetry.space_group_name_H-M   'P 1'
#
loop_
_entity.id
_entity.type
_entity.pdbx_description
1 polymer ?
#
loop_
_entity_poly.entity_id
_entity_poly.type
_entity_poly.pdbx_seq_one_letter_code
_entity_poly.pdbx_strand_id
1 'polypeptide(L)' 'MKQVHQGRGITMHHFGLVAAHLADALAAAGVPPETVTEILGAIAPLAPEIATGDAKATV' A
#
# COMPACT_ATOMS: atom_id res chain seq x y z
N MET A 1 -8.78 -0.67 -8.42
CA MET A 1 -7.33 -0.87 -8.56
C MET A 1 -6.90 -2.23 -9.11
N LYS A 2 -7.79 -3.21 -9.16
CA LYS A 2 -7.47 -4.58 -9.59
C LYS A 2 -6.84 -4.71 -10.97
N GLN A 3 -7.52 -4.27 -12.03
CA GLN A 3 -7.06 -4.48 -13.42
C GLN A 3 -5.65 -3.94 -13.69
N VAL A 4 -5.33 -2.74 -13.18
CA VAL A 4 -4.03 -2.10 -13.42
C VAL A 4 -2.87 -2.76 -12.65
N HIS A 5 -3.16 -3.54 -11.60
CA HIS A 5 -2.17 -4.25 -10.77
C HIS A 5 -2.14 -5.77 -11.01
N GLN A 6 -2.99 -6.30 -11.90
CA GLN A 6 -3.01 -7.71 -12.27
C GLN A 6 -1.63 -8.17 -12.78
N GLY A 7 -1.23 -9.37 -12.35
CA GLY A 7 0.01 -10.01 -12.80
C GLY A 7 1.30 -9.43 -12.21
N ARG A 8 1.24 -8.45 -11.30
CA ARG A 8 2.43 -7.81 -10.74
C ARG A 8 3.06 -8.52 -9.54
N GLY A 9 2.45 -9.60 -9.03
CA GLY A 9 2.97 -10.34 -7.88
C GLY A 9 3.02 -9.50 -6.58
N ILE A 10 2.17 -8.49 -6.45
CA ILE A 10 2.12 -7.64 -5.26
C ILE A 10 1.46 -8.42 -4.12
N THR A 11 2.20 -8.66 -3.05
CA THR A 11 1.70 -9.33 -1.84
C THR A 11 1.23 -8.29 -0.82
N MET A 12 0.57 -8.74 0.25
CA MET A 12 0.24 -7.86 1.38
C MET A 12 1.49 -7.23 2.02
N HIS A 13 2.63 -7.94 2.00
CA HIS A 13 3.91 -7.38 2.44
C HIS A 13 4.34 -6.21 1.57
N HIS A 14 4.30 -6.35 0.24
CA HIS A 14 4.62 -5.27 -0.69
C HIS A 14 3.68 -4.06 -0.51
N PHE A 15 2.38 -4.29 -0.33
CA PHE A 15 1.42 -3.21 -0.07
C PHE A 15 1.76 -2.46 1.23
N GLY A 16 2.08 -3.18 2.30
CA GLY A 16 2.50 -2.60 3.58
C GLY A 16 3.76 -1.75 3.46
N LEU A 17 4.77 -2.19 2.69
CA LEU A 17 5.98 -1.41 2.43
C LEU A 17 5.66 -0.09 1.71
N VAL A 18 4.81 -0.12 0.68
CA VAL A 18 4.40 1.09 -0.04
C VAL A 18 3.62 2.04 0.86
N ALA A 19 2.71 1.53 1.71
CA ALA A 19 1.98 2.36 2.66
C ALA A 19 2.92 3.05 3.67
N ALA A 20 3.94 2.34 4.17
CA ALA A 20 4.96 2.93 5.04
C ALA A 20 5.78 4.01 4.33
N HIS A 21 6.29 3.71 3.13
CA HIS A 21 7.04 4.69 2.34
C HIS A 21 6.21 5.92 1.96
N LEU A 22 4.91 5.75 1.71
CA LEU A 22 4.01 6.87 1.47
C LEU A 22 3.88 7.75 2.71
N ALA A 23 3.70 7.15 3.89
CA ALA A 23 3.64 7.89 5.16
C ALA A 23 4.92 8.70 5.40
N ASP A 24 6.08 8.07 5.23
CA ASP A 24 7.40 8.71 5.40
C ASP A 24 7.59 9.86 4.40
N ALA A 25 7.23 9.66 3.14
CA ALA A 25 7.37 10.67 2.10
C ALA A 25 6.46 11.89 2.35
N LEU A 26 5.22 11.67 2.78
CA LEU A 26 4.29 12.75 3.10
C LEU A 26 4.77 13.53 4.34
N ALA A 27 5.25 12.83 5.37
CA ALA A 27 5.82 13.46 6.56
C ALA A 27 7.06 14.29 6.21
N ALA A 28 7.97 13.76 5.39
CA ALA A 28 9.15 14.48 4.90
C ALA A 28 8.81 15.70 4.06
N ALA A 29 7.67 15.66 3.33
CA ALA A 29 7.15 16.80 2.58
C ALA A 29 6.43 17.85 3.46
N GLY A 30 6.32 17.63 4.78
CA GLY A 30 5.67 18.55 5.71
C GLY A 30 4.15 18.46 5.72
N VAL A 31 3.57 17.36 5.23
CA VAL A 31 2.13 17.15 5.27
C VAL A 31 1.69 16.96 6.73
N PRO A 32 0.61 17.62 7.19
CA PRO A 32 0.12 17.47 8.55
C PRO A 32 -0.25 16.02 8.91
N PRO A 33 0.02 15.55 10.14
CA PRO A 33 -0.23 14.15 10.54
C PRO A 33 -1.68 13.69 10.34
N GLU A 34 -2.65 14.58 10.55
CA GLU A 34 -4.07 14.30 10.31
C GLU A 34 -4.36 14.02 8.84
N THR A 35 -3.75 14.78 7.93
CA THR A 35 -3.88 14.58 6.48
C THR A 35 -3.17 13.30 6.03
N VAL A 36 -2.00 12.98 6.59
CA VAL A 36 -1.33 11.69 6.34
C VAL A 36 -2.24 10.53 6.75
N THR A 37 -2.84 10.61 7.94
CA THR A 37 -3.74 9.58 8.45
C THR A 37 -4.98 9.42 7.56
N GLU A 38 -5.57 10.53 7.10
CA GLU A 38 -6.70 10.51 6.17
C GLU A 38 -6.35 9.84 4.84
N ILE A 39 -5.19 10.20 4.25
CA ILE A 39 -4.70 9.60 3.00
C ILE A 39 -4.49 8.10 3.15
N LEU A 40 -3.81 7.66 4.22
CA LEU A 40 -3.58 6.23 4.47
C LEU A 40 -4.91 5.49 4.72
N GLY A 41 -5.85 6.12 5.43
CA GLY A 41 -7.20 5.60 5.63
C GLY A 41 -7.98 5.41 4.32
N ALA A 42 -7.82 6.33 3.37
CA ALA A 42 -8.43 6.22 2.04
C ALA A 42 -7.81 5.12 1.18
N ILE A 43 -6.51 4.85 1.34
CA ILE A 43 -5.77 3.87 0.53
C ILE A 43 -5.92 2.45 1.09
N ALA A 44 -6.01 2.28 2.42
CA ALA A 44 -6.04 0.96 3.06
C ALA A 44 -7.12 0.00 2.51
N PRO A 45 -8.38 0.43 2.23
CA PRO A 45 -9.40 -0.44 1.64
C PRO A 45 -9.09 -0.95 0.24
N LEU A 46 -8.09 -0.38 -0.47
CA LEU A 46 -7.67 -0.80 -1.80
C LEU A 46 -6.73 -2.01 -1.77
N ALA A 47 -6.23 -2.40 -0.59
CA ALA A 47 -5.32 -3.53 -0.42
C ALA A 47 -5.80 -4.83 -1.09
N PRO A 48 -7.04 -5.33 -0.89
CA PRO A 48 -7.49 -6.58 -1.52
C PRO A 48 -7.59 -6.50 -3.05
N GLU A 49 -7.65 -5.31 -3.63
CA GLU A 49 -7.61 -5.13 -5.09
C GLU A 49 -6.20 -5.11 -5.66
N ILE A 50 -5.19 -4.76 -4.85
CA ILE A 50 -3.81 -4.56 -5.30
C ILE A 50 -2.94 -5.78 -4.95
N ALA A 51 -3.09 -6.29 -3.73
CA ALA A 51 -2.27 -7.36 -3.16
C ALA A 51 -2.79 -8.76 -3.54
N THR A 52 -2.87 -9.04 -4.84
CA THR A 52 -3.38 -10.32 -5.37
C THR A 52 -2.28 -11.33 -5.69
N GLY A 53 -1.03 -11.05 -5.31
CA GLY A 53 0.08 -11.99 -5.46
C GLY A 53 0.00 -13.08 -4.40
N ASP A 54 0.04 -14.35 -4.84
CA ASP A 54 0.11 -15.47 -3.92
C ASP A 54 1.39 -15.37 -3.08
N ALA A 55 1.22 -15.44 -1.76
CA ALA A 55 2.31 -15.73 -0.84
C ALA A 55 2.72 -17.19 -1.08
N LYS A 56 3.50 -17.46 -2.13
CA LYS A 56 4.08 -18.78 -2.31
C LYS A 56 5.03 -18.99 -1.14
N ALA A 57 4.59 -19.82 -0.19
CA ALA A 57 5.39 -20.29 0.92
C ALA A 57 6.68 -20.88 0.35
N THR A 58 7.80 -20.24 0.65
CA THR A 58 9.10 -20.86 0.52
C THR A 58 9.24 -21.92 1.61
N VAL A 59 9.28 -23.17 1.12
CA VAL A 59 9.59 -24.47 1.74
C VAL A 59 8.49 -25.09 2.58
#